data_AF-A0A7W1T371-F1
#
_entry.id   AF-A0A7W1T371-F1
#
_cell.length_a   1.000
_cell.length_b   1.000
_cell.length_c   1.000
_cell.angle_alpha   90.00
_cell.angle_beta   90.00
_cell.angle_gamma   90.00
#
_symmetry.space_group_name_H-M   'P 1'
#
loop_
_entity.id
_entity.type
_entity.pdbx_description
1 polymer ?
#
loop_
_entity_poly.entity_id
_entity_poly.type
_entity_poly.pdbx_seq_one_letter_code
_entity_poly.pdbx_strand_id
1 'polypeptide(L)'
;TYPAQLMYQELADIACARITDGITRKMEKETPIRAILDPYNPEGSSRHVNFTTTKTDRWQTSPDRCHVNWVILDSGWEGEFCRVSEGHPRVRSYVKNHALGFEVPYRVGAANRIYRPDFIVRVEDGYGEDDLLNLVVEIKGYRGEDAKDKKTAMETYWVPAINRSGKHGRWAFAEFTSVYAIESDFEKEVESKFDQMIAAIPAANETTE
;
A
#
# COMPACT_ATOMS: atom_id res chain seq x y z
N THR A 1 33.95 -16.05 -18.35
CA THR A 1 33.57 -14.71 -17.83
C THR A 1 33.62 -14.78 -16.32
N TYR A 2 34.27 -13.85 -15.62
CA TYR A 2 34.35 -13.88 -14.15
C TYR A 2 33.09 -13.23 -13.55
N PRO A 3 32.44 -13.81 -12.51
CA PRO A 3 31.20 -13.27 -11.94
C PRO A 3 31.28 -11.78 -11.55
N ALA A 4 32.44 -11.37 -11.05
CA ALA A 4 32.71 -9.98 -10.65
C ALA A 4 32.61 -8.96 -11.82
N GLN A 5 32.80 -9.38 -13.07
CA GLN A 5 32.68 -8.49 -14.23
C GLN A 5 31.23 -8.28 -14.68
N LEU A 6 30.31 -9.19 -14.33
CA LEU A 6 28.88 -9.08 -14.66
C LEU A 6 28.11 -8.23 -13.64
N MET A 7 28.55 -8.20 -12.37
CA MET A 7 27.88 -7.42 -11.30
C MET A 7 27.98 -5.89 -11.47
N TYR A 8 28.97 -5.38 -12.22
CA TYR A 8 29.16 -3.93 -12.40
C TYR A 8 27.99 -3.26 -13.12
N GLN A 9 27.40 -3.95 -14.10
CA GLN A 9 26.29 -3.39 -14.86
C GLN A 9 25.02 -3.31 -14.02
N GLU A 10 24.72 -4.36 -13.23
CA GLU A 10 23.57 -4.37 -12.32
C GLU A 10 23.69 -3.27 -11.24
N LEU A 11 24.88 -3.09 -10.66
CA LEU A 11 25.13 -2.01 -9.70
C LEU A 11 25.00 -0.62 -10.33
N ALA A 12 25.45 -0.46 -11.58
CA ALA A 12 25.28 0.80 -12.33
C ALA A 12 23.79 1.08 -12.60
N ASP A 13 23.01 0.07 -13.02
CA ASP A 13 21.58 0.20 -13.26
C ASP A 13 20.82 0.55 -11.97
N ILE A 14 21.17 -0.07 -10.84
CA ILE A 14 20.59 0.26 -9.53
C ILE A 14 20.94 1.70 -9.12
N ALA A 15 22.18 2.14 -9.33
CA ALA A 15 22.59 3.51 -9.03
C ALA A 15 21.83 4.53 -9.88
N CYS A 16 21.72 4.30 -11.19
CA CYS A 16 20.95 5.12 -12.10
C CYS A 16 19.46 5.19 -11.71
N ALA A 17 18.86 4.06 -11.32
CA ALA A 17 17.48 4.00 -10.85
C ALA A 17 17.29 4.88 -9.60
N ARG A 18 18.15 4.74 -8.59
CA ARG A 18 18.09 5.53 -7.35
C ARG A 18 18.25 7.04 -7.58
N ILE A 19 19.15 7.44 -8.49
CA ILE A 19 19.30 8.84 -8.88
C ILE A 19 18.03 9.36 -9.55
N THR A 20 17.46 8.57 -10.46
CA THR A 20 16.21 8.90 -11.17
C THR A 20 15.05 9.05 -10.19
N ASP A 21 14.91 8.16 -9.21
CA ASP A 21 13.89 8.25 -8.17
C ASP A 21 14.06 9.54 -7.35
N GLY A 22 15.29 9.88 -6.97
CA GLY A 22 15.60 11.11 -6.23
C GLY A 22 15.26 12.38 -7.00
N ILE A 23 15.62 12.44 -8.29
CA ILE A 23 15.27 13.55 -9.18
C ILE A 23 13.75 13.63 -9.33
N THR A 24 13.09 12.52 -9.62
CA THR A 24 11.63 12.46 -9.83
C THR A 24 10.88 12.97 -8.60
N ARG A 25 11.28 12.52 -7.40
CA ARG A 25 10.71 13.00 -6.14
C ARG A 25 10.90 14.51 -5.94
N LYS A 26 12.07 15.06 -6.31
CA LYS A 26 12.34 16.49 -6.19
C LYS A 26 11.51 17.31 -7.19
N MET A 27 11.27 16.76 -8.38
CA MET A 27 10.62 17.43 -9.50
C MET A 27 9.11 17.20 -9.56
N GLU A 28 8.49 16.54 -8.58
CA GLU A 28 7.06 16.17 -8.57
C GLU A 28 6.11 17.31 -8.98
N LYS A 29 6.41 18.55 -8.55
CA LYS A 29 5.62 19.75 -8.87
C LYS A 29 5.90 20.31 -10.28
N GLU A 30 7.12 20.16 -10.78
CA GLU A 30 7.61 20.77 -12.03
C GLU A 30 7.40 19.85 -13.23
N THR A 31 7.72 18.57 -13.08
CA THR A 31 7.55 17.52 -14.10
C THR A 31 6.66 16.41 -13.55
N PRO A 32 5.34 16.59 -13.62
CA PRO A 32 4.42 15.69 -12.95
C PRO A 32 4.28 14.35 -13.66
N ILE A 33 4.24 13.29 -12.88
CA ILE A 33 4.03 11.92 -13.35
C ILE A 33 2.57 11.77 -13.77
N ARG A 34 2.34 11.04 -14.88
CA ARG A 34 1.00 10.74 -15.39
C ARG A 34 0.75 9.25 -15.32
N ALA A 35 -0.40 8.87 -14.77
CA ALA A 35 -0.85 7.49 -14.79
C ALA A 35 -1.27 7.10 -16.23
N ILE A 36 -0.77 5.96 -16.69
CA ILE A 36 -1.26 5.29 -17.89
C ILE A 36 -2.07 4.10 -17.40
N LEU A 37 -3.40 4.19 -17.54
CA LEU A 37 -4.33 3.16 -17.10
C LEU A 37 -4.49 2.09 -18.18
N ASP A 38 -4.93 0.90 -17.76
CA ASP A 38 -5.40 -0.12 -18.70
C ASP A 38 -6.58 0.46 -19.52
N PRO A 39 -6.50 0.47 -20.87
CA PRO A 39 -7.55 1.07 -21.71
C PRO A 39 -8.91 0.39 -21.61
N TYR A 40 -8.95 -0.89 -21.21
CA TYR A 40 -10.17 -1.70 -21.18
C TYR A 40 -10.69 -1.90 -19.76
N ASN A 41 -9.79 -2.06 -18.79
CA ASN A 41 -10.13 -2.26 -17.37
C ASN A 41 -9.44 -1.24 -16.46
N PRO A 42 -9.75 0.07 -16.59
CA PRO A 42 -9.09 1.12 -15.81
C PRO A 42 -9.47 1.12 -14.32
N GLU A 43 -10.57 0.45 -13.94
CA GLU A 43 -11.10 0.41 -12.58
C GLU A 43 -11.43 -1.03 -12.17
N GLY A 44 -11.15 -1.35 -10.90
CA GLY A 44 -11.49 -2.63 -10.27
C GLY A 44 -12.49 -2.46 -9.13
N SER A 45 -13.10 -3.56 -8.68
CA SER A 45 -14.06 -3.54 -7.57
C SER A 45 -14.00 -4.82 -6.75
N SER A 46 -13.99 -4.67 -5.42
CA SER A 46 -14.04 -5.80 -4.49
C SER A 46 -15.37 -6.56 -4.52
N ARG A 47 -16.43 -5.98 -5.12
CA ARG A 47 -17.75 -6.61 -5.25
C ARG A 47 -17.71 -7.90 -6.09
N HIS A 48 -16.76 -8.01 -7.00
CA HIS A 48 -16.64 -9.13 -7.92
C HIS A 48 -15.59 -10.15 -7.48
N VAL A 49 -14.99 -9.96 -6.30
CA VAL A 49 -13.99 -10.90 -5.78
C VAL A 49 -14.69 -12.17 -5.34
N ASN A 50 -14.33 -13.27 -6.01
CA ASN A 50 -14.79 -14.60 -5.69
C ASN A 50 -13.68 -15.60 -6.02
N PHE A 51 -13.32 -16.43 -5.06
CA PHE A 51 -12.31 -17.47 -5.22
C PHE A 51 -12.56 -18.61 -4.23
N THR A 52 -12.06 -19.79 -4.56
CA THR A 52 -12.07 -20.96 -3.67
C THR A 52 -10.67 -21.16 -3.10
N THR A 53 -10.57 -21.52 -1.82
CA THR A 53 -9.29 -21.80 -1.17
C THR A 53 -9.41 -22.95 -0.19
N THR A 54 -8.31 -23.66 0.03
CA THR A 54 -8.15 -24.69 1.07
C THR A 54 -7.49 -24.16 2.34
N LYS A 55 -7.04 -22.89 2.34
CA LYS A 55 -6.43 -22.27 3.52
C LYS A 55 -7.44 -22.18 4.65
N THR A 56 -7.03 -22.64 5.83
CA THR A 56 -7.86 -22.66 7.04
C THR A 56 -7.64 -21.43 7.91
N ASP A 57 -6.50 -20.78 7.78
CA ASP A 57 -6.20 -19.53 8.48
C ASP A 57 -6.88 -18.35 7.75
N ARG A 58 -7.92 -17.80 8.38
CA ARG A 58 -8.82 -16.83 7.76
C ARG A 58 -9.55 -16.00 8.81
N TRP A 59 -9.77 -14.73 8.50
CA TRP A 59 -10.56 -13.80 9.28
C TRP A 59 -11.97 -13.67 8.67
N GLN A 60 -13.01 -13.85 9.49
CA GLN A 60 -14.38 -13.57 9.07
C GLN A 60 -14.62 -12.08 9.16
N THR A 61 -14.92 -11.44 8.03
CA THR A 61 -15.11 -9.99 8.02
C THR A 61 -16.51 -9.60 8.46
N SER A 62 -16.62 -8.38 8.98
CA SER A 62 -17.89 -7.73 9.26
C SER A 62 -18.52 -7.25 7.95
N PRO A 63 -19.78 -7.59 7.66
CA PRO A 63 -20.43 -7.29 6.38
C PRO A 63 -20.66 -5.80 6.15
N ASP A 64 -20.62 -4.97 7.20
CA ASP A 64 -20.65 -3.50 7.12
C ASP A 64 -19.28 -2.88 6.82
N ARG A 65 -18.19 -3.66 6.91
CA ARG A 65 -16.80 -3.19 6.74
C ARG A 65 -16.10 -3.74 5.50
N CYS A 66 -16.51 -4.91 5.00
CA CYS A 66 -15.85 -5.53 3.84
C CYS A 66 -16.86 -6.27 2.96
N HIS A 67 -16.74 -6.11 1.63
CA HIS A 67 -17.55 -6.88 0.68
C HIS A 67 -17.17 -8.36 0.63
N VAL A 68 -15.92 -8.69 0.97
CA VAL A 68 -15.38 -10.06 0.94
C VAL A 68 -15.55 -10.67 2.32
N ASN A 69 -16.31 -11.76 2.42
CA ASN A 69 -16.68 -12.39 3.69
C ASN A 69 -15.50 -13.06 4.44
N TRP A 70 -14.43 -13.43 3.73
CA TRP A 70 -13.25 -14.06 4.31
C TRP A 70 -11.98 -13.42 3.81
N VAL A 71 -11.17 -12.91 4.73
CA VAL A 71 -9.79 -12.52 4.46
C VAL A 71 -8.90 -13.72 4.76
N ILE A 72 -8.10 -14.13 3.78
CA ILE A 72 -7.16 -15.24 3.94
C ILE A 72 -5.89 -14.71 4.55
N LEU A 73 -5.45 -15.31 5.66
CA LEU A 73 -4.29 -14.84 6.40
C LEU A 73 -3.03 -15.58 5.94
N ASP A 74 -1.95 -14.81 5.83
CA ASP A 74 -0.58 -15.23 5.58
C ASP A 74 0.30 -15.00 6.83
N SER A 75 -0.21 -14.22 7.81
CA SER A 75 0.39 -14.08 9.14
C SER A 75 -0.63 -13.63 10.20
N GLY A 76 -0.31 -13.85 11.48
CA GLY A 76 -1.14 -13.37 12.60
C GLY A 76 -1.29 -11.84 12.65
N TRP A 77 -0.33 -11.09 12.11
CA TRP A 77 -0.41 -9.63 12.00
C TRP A 77 -1.58 -9.16 11.14
N GLU A 78 -1.91 -9.91 10.09
CA GLU A 78 -3.03 -9.55 9.21
C GLU A 78 -4.38 -9.76 9.89
N GLY A 79 -4.48 -10.78 10.75
CA GLY A 79 -5.69 -11.03 11.55
C GLY A 79 -5.95 -9.89 12.52
N GLU A 80 -4.93 -9.46 13.27
CA GLU A 80 -5.05 -8.32 14.17
C GLU A 80 -5.28 -7.01 13.43
N PHE A 81 -4.64 -6.82 12.27
CA PHE A 81 -4.93 -5.67 11.43
C PHE A 81 -6.40 -5.62 11.02
N CYS A 82 -7.01 -6.77 10.69
CA CYS A 82 -8.45 -6.85 10.42
C CYS A 82 -9.26 -6.45 11.66
N ARG A 83 -8.96 -7.01 12.84
CA ARG A 83 -9.65 -6.68 14.11
C ARG A 83 -9.63 -5.18 14.39
N VAL A 84 -8.44 -4.58 14.33
CA VAL A 84 -8.25 -3.14 14.61
C VAL A 84 -8.93 -2.29 13.55
N SER A 85 -8.82 -2.65 12.27
CA SER A 85 -9.47 -1.92 11.18
C SER A 85 -11.00 -1.92 11.32
N GLU A 86 -11.61 -3.03 11.72
CA GLU A 86 -13.07 -3.13 11.89
C GLU A 86 -13.59 -2.34 13.09
N GLY A 87 -12.81 -2.31 14.18
CA GLY A 87 -13.15 -1.57 15.40
C GLY A 87 -12.86 -0.07 15.33
N HIS A 88 -12.01 0.38 14.40
CA HIS A 88 -11.54 1.76 14.39
C HIS A 88 -12.60 2.75 13.87
N PRO A 89 -12.95 3.81 14.63
CA PRO A 89 -14.07 4.69 14.30
C PRO A 89 -13.87 5.53 13.04
N ARG A 90 -12.64 5.71 12.56
CA ARG A 90 -12.35 6.40 11.28
C ARG A 90 -12.28 5.48 10.08
N VAL A 91 -12.25 4.15 10.28
CA VAL A 91 -12.29 3.22 9.16
C VAL A 91 -13.74 3.05 8.72
N ARG A 92 -13.98 3.10 7.42
CA ARG A 92 -15.31 2.89 6.83
C ARG A 92 -15.41 1.51 6.19
N SER A 93 -14.38 1.14 5.45
CA SER A 93 -14.28 -0.18 4.86
C SER A 93 -12.84 -0.57 4.63
N TYR A 94 -12.56 -1.87 4.49
CA TYR A 94 -11.25 -2.37 4.10
C TYR A 94 -11.40 -3.60 3.22
N VAL A 95 -10.33 -3.96 2.50
CA VAL A 95 -10.26 -5.20 1.73
C VAL A 95 -8.82 -5.68 1.65
N LYS A 96 -8.59 -6.99 1.81
CA LYS A 96 -7.31 -7.61 1.49
C LYS A 96 -7.18 -7.76 -0.02
N ASN A 97 -6.02 -7.47 -0.56
CA ASN A 97 -5.67 -7.67 -1.97
C ASN A 97 -5.40 -9.16 -2.29
N HIS A 98 -6.34 -10.03 -1.90
CA HIS A 98 -6.32 -11.44 -2.25
C HIS A 98 -7.32 -11.67 -3.38
N ALA A 99 -6.83 -12.10 -4.55
CA ALA A 99 -7.64 -12.24 -5.77
C ALA A 99 -8.35 -10.96 -6.25
N LEU A 100 -7.92 -9.78 -5.77
CA LEU A 100 -8.47 -8.48 -6.18
C LEU A 100 -7.83 -7.96 -7.47
N GLY A 101 -6.57 -8.33 -7.74
CA GLY A 101 -5.83 -7.90 -8.93
C GLY A 101 -5.26 -6.49 -8.84
N PHE A 102 -5.14 -5.94 -7.62
CA PHE A 102 -4.51 -4.63 -7.43
C PHE A 102 -2.98 -4.78 -7.49
N GLU A 103 -2.41 -4.41 -8.64
CA GLU A 103 -1.01 -4.63 -8.98
C GLU A 103 -0.32 -3.32 -9.35
N VAL A 104 0.88 -3.12 -8.82
CA VAL A 104 1.70 -1.93 -9.06
C VAL A 104 3.00 -2.37 -9.74
N PRO A 105 3.15 -2.08 -11.05
CA PRO A 105 4.40 -2.33 -11.75
C PRO A 105 5.53 -1.46 -11.18
N TYR A 106 6.69 -2.07 -10.94
CA TYR A 106 7.90 -1.36 -10.52
C TYR A 106 9.16 -1.99 -11.12
N ARG A 107 10.29 -1.32 -10.94
CA ARG A 107 11.59 -1.78 -11.45
C ARG A 107 12.60 -1.91 -10.33
N VAL A 108 13.42 -2.95 -10.41
CA VAL A 108 14.63 -3.12 -9.60
C VAL A 108 15.80 -3.25 -10.58
N GLY A 109 16.58 -2.18 -10.72
CA GLY A 109 17.56 -2.04 -11.80
C GLY A 109 16.92 -2.22 -13.18
N ALA A 110 17.37 -3.23 -13.94
CA ALA A 110 16.81 -3.57 -15.24
C ALA A 110 15.56 -4.48 -15.18
N ALA A 111 15.26 -5.09 -14.04
CA ALA A 111 14.18 -6.08 -13.93
C ALA A 111 12.82 -5.42 -13.67
N ASN A 112 11.82 -5.76 -14.50
CA ASN A 112 10.42 -5.43 -14.24
C ASN A 112 9.84 -6.39 -13.20
N ARG A 113 9.11 -5.84 -12.23
CA ARG A 113 8.45 -6.58 -11.16
C ARG A 113 7.04 -6.06 -10.93
N ILE A 114 6.25 -6.88 -10.26
CA ILE A 114 4.89 -6.53 -9.84
C ILE A 114 4.85 -6.54 -8.33
N TYR A 115 4.41 -5.42 -7.76
CA TYR A 115 4.13 -5.28 -6.34
C TYR A 115 2.62 -5.46 -6.11
N ARG A 116 2.26 -6.28 -5.12
CA ARG A 116 0.89 -6.47 -4.65
C ARG A 116 0.85 -6.08 -3.17
N PRO A 117 0.32 -4.90 -2.82
CA PRO A 117 0.15 -4.50 -1.42
C PRO A 117 -0.87 -5.39 -0.73
N ASP A 118 -0.84 -5.47 0.60
CA ASP A 118 -1.71 -6.37 1.36
C ASP A 118 -3.15 -5.88 1.46
N PHE A 119 -3.38 -4.60 1.81
CA PHE A 119 -4.71 -4.08 2.10
C PHE A 119 -4.98 -2.72 1.44
N ILE A 120 -6.26 -2.46 1.19
CA ILE A 120 -6.78 -1.12 0.91
C ILE A 120 -7.80 -0.79 2.01
N VAL A 121 -7.65 0.36 2.66
CA VAL A 121 -8.51 0.84 3.73
C VAL A 121 -9.11 2.19 3.34
N ARG A 122 -10.43 2.34 3.44
CA ARG A 122 -11.10 3.64 3.31
C ARG A 122 -11.22 4.29 4.67
N VAL A 123 -10.62 5.46 4.81
CA VAL A 123 -10.47 6.18 6.07
C VAL A 123 -11.12 7.56 5.97
N GLU A 124 -11.88 7.93 7.01
CA GLU A 124 -12.30 9.31 7.24
C GLU A 124 -11.13 10.06 7.90
N ASP A 125 -10.55 11.00 7.17
CA ASP A 125 -9.36 11.76 7.59
C ASP A 125 -9.59 13.26 7.79
N GLY A 126 -10.82 13.64 8.10
CA GLY A 126 -11.22 15.03 8.36
C GLY A 126 -11.74 15.76 7.12
N TYR A 127 -11.86 15.07 5.98
CA TYR A 127 -12.43 15.60 4.73
C TYR A 127 -13.92 15.27 4.56
N GLY A 128 -14.51 14.53 5.50
CA GLY A 128 -15.92 14.15 5.51
C GLY A 128 -16.20 12.82 4.81
N GLU A 129 -17.43 12.32 5.00
CA GLU A 129 -17.86 11.01 4.49
C GLU A 129 -17.89 10.92 2.95
N ASP A 130 -18.00 12.07 2.28
CA ASP A 130 -18.07 12.16 0.82
C ASP A 130 -16.68 12.18 0.16
N ASP A 131 -15.61 12.38 0.93
CA ASP A 131 -14.23 12.43 0.43
C ASP A 131 -13.32 11.59 1.34
N LEU A 132 -13.52 10.26 1.33
CA LEU A 132 -12.70 9.32 2.09
C LEU A 132 -11.34 9.09 1.41
N LEU A 133 -10.29 8.93 2.22
CA LEU A 133 -8.97 8.53 1.74
C LEU A 133 -8.89 7.02 1.49
N ASN A 134 -8.36 6.63 0.34
CA ASN A 134 -7.95 5.25 0.06
C ASN A 134 -6.50 5.03 0.50
N LEU A 135 -6.32 4.39 1.64
CA LEU A 135 -5.01 4.07 2.19
C LEU A 135 -4.59 2.66 1.74
N VAL A 136 -3.52 2.57 0.94
CA VAL A 136 -2.86 1.31 0.63
C VAL A 136 -1.93 0.96 1.78
N VAL A 137 -2.12 -0.22 2.37
CA VAL A 137 -1.37 -0.69 3.53
C VAL A 137 -0.59 -1.95 3.17
N GLU A 138 0.69 -1.93 3.50
CA GLU A 138 1.59 -3.08 3.44
C GLU A 138 1.94 -3.52 4.85
N ILE A 139 1.64 -4.76 5.21
CA ILE A 139 1.96 -5.32 6.51
C ILE A 139 3.36 -5.91 6.44
N LYS A 140 4.30 -5.28 7.16
CA LYS A 140 5.69 -5.71 7.20
C LYS A 140 6.09 -6.17 8.59
N GLY A 141 6.58 -7.42 8.64
CA GLY A 141 7.48 -7.87 9.69
C GLY A 141 8.90 -7.29 9.51
N TYR A 142 9.92 -8.09 9.81
CA TYR A 142 11.33 -7.68 9.74
C TYR A 142 11.75 -7.13 8.35
N ARG A 143 12.48 -6.01 8.33
CA ARG A 143 12.85 -5.27 7.08
C ARG A 143 14.00 -5.94 6.31
N GLY A 144 13.76 -6.27 5.04
CA GLY A 144 14.78 -6.56 4.02
C GLY A 144 14.92 -5.43 2.98
N GLU A 145 15.95 -5.46 2.12
CA GLU A 145 16.22 -4.39 1.13
C GLU A 145 15.13 -4.24 0.04
N ASP A 146 14.47 -5.33 -0.36
CA ASP A 146 13.34 -5.35 -1.32
C ASP A 146 12.16 -4.47 -0.88
N ALA A 147 12.08 -4.17 0.42
CA ALA A 147 11.07 -3.29 0.98
C ALA A 147 11.18 -1.85 0.46
N LYS A 148 12.39 -1.37 0.14
CA LYS A 148 12.64 0.03 -0.24
C LYS A 148 12.10 0.32 -1.63
N ASP A 149 12.31 -0.57 -2.59
CA ASP A 149 11.91 -0.34 -3.99
C ASP A 149 10.38 -0.34 -4.14
N LYS A 150 9.67 -1.21 -3.40
CA LYS A 150 8.19 -1.22 -3.33
C LYS A 150 7.64 0.09 -2.76
N LYS A 151 8.26 0.58 -1.67
CA LYS A 151 7.90 1.86 -1.06
C LYS A 151 8.14 3.02 -2.02
N THR A 152 9.31 3.05 -2.69
CA THR A 152 9.63 4.06 -3.70
C THR A 152 8.61 4.03 -4.85
N ALA A 153 8.22 2.85 -5.33
CA ALA A 153 7.21 2.71 -6.38
C ALA A 153 5.87 3.37 -5.99
N MET A 154 5.43 3.19 -4.75
CA MET A 154 4.20 3.80 -4.25
C MET A 154 4.33 5.31 -4.02
N GLU A 155 5.31 5.73 -3.22
CA GLU A 155 5.45 7.12 -2.78
C GLU A 155 5.93 8.06 -3.89
N THR A 156 6.79 7.58 -4.78
CA THR A 156 7.41 8.42 -5.82
C THR A 156 6.62 8.42 -7.11
N TYR A 157 5.98 7.30 -7.46
CA TYR A 157 5.35 7.14 -8.78
C TYR A 157 3.84 6.96 -8.70
N TRP A 158 3.37 5.89 -8.05
CA TRP A 158 1.98 5.46 -8.18
C TRP A 158 0.99 6.41 -7.49
N VAL A 159 1.22 6.77 -6.23
CA VAL A 159 0.33 7.66 -5.46
C VAL A 159 0.27 9.07 -6.07
N PRO A 160 1.39 9.73 -6.41
CA PRO A 160 1.35 11.03 -7.08
C PRO A 160 0.61 10.99 -8.42
N ALA A 161 0.83 9.95 -9.22
CA ALA A 161 0.21 9.81 -10.53
C ALA A 161 -1.31 9.62 -10.46
N ILE A 162 -1.80 8.77 -9.54
CA ILE A 162 -3.23 8.50 -9.40
C ILE A 162 -3.97 9.70 -8.79
N ASN A 163 -3.39 10.35 -7.76
CA ASN A 163 -3.98 11.54 -7.14
C ASN A 163 -4.08 12.70 -8.15
N ARG A 164 -3.04 12.87 -8.98
CA ARG A 164 -3.05 13.90 -10.03
C ARG A 164 -4.14 13.67 -11.08
N SER A 165 -4.51 12.42 -11.34
CA SER A 165 -5.56 12.12 -12.33
C SER A 165 -6.90 12.77 -11.96
N GLY A 166 -7.15 12.97 -10.65
CA GLY A 166 -8.40 13.51 -10.11
C GLY A 166 -9.62 12.60 -10.30
N LYS A 167 -9.44 11.39 -10.82
CA LYS A 167 -10.54 10.48 -11.21
C LYS A 167 -10.86 9.41 -10.17
N HIS A 168 -9.90 9.07 -9.31
CA HIS A 168 -10.00 7.91 -8.42
C HIS A 168 -10.03 8.28 -6.94
N GLY A 169 -10.38 9.54 -6.61
CA GLY A 169 -10.34 10.05 -5.23
C GLY A 169 -8.91 10.23 -4.72
N ARG A 170 -8.76 10.33 -3.40
CA ARG A 170 -7.47 10.53 -2.74
C ARG A 170 -6.86 9.20 -2.31
N TRP A 171 -5.56 9.08 -2.50
CA TRP A 171 -4.78 7.88 -2.16
C TRP A 171 -3.57 8.25 -1.31
N ALA A 172 -3.24 7.36 -0.38
CA ALA A 172 -2.01 7.40 0.39
C ALA A 172 -1.42 5.98 0.52
N PHE A 173 -0.16 5.89 0.91
CA PHE A 173 0.53 4.63 1.15
C PHE A 173 1.12 4.60 2.55
N ALA A 174 0.98 3.48 3.24
CA ALA A 174 1.58 3.24 4.54
C ALA A 174 2.17 1.84 4.66
N GLU A 175 3.29 1.75 5.39
CA GLU A 175 3.85 0.48 5.83
C GLU A 175 3.50 0.28 7.30
N PHE A 176 2.77 -0.79 7.59
CA PHE A 176 2.50 -1.22 8.94
C PHE A 176 3.67 -2.07 9.44
N THR A 177 4.58 -1.46 10.20
CA THR A 177 5.81 -2.11 10.70
C THR A 177 5.81 -2.21 12.21
N SER A 178 6.15 -3.38 12.75
CA SER A 178 6.54 -3.52 14.17
C SER A 178 7.84 -4.30 14.32
N VAL A 179 8.70 -3.80 15.21
CA VAL A 179 10.07 -4.29 15.44
C VAL A 179 10.13 -5.25 16.63
N TYR A 180 9.12 -5.24 17.50
CA TYR A 180 9.15 -5.98 18.77
C TYR A 180 8.04 -7.02 18.81
N ALA A 181 8.41 -8.26 18.53
CA ALA A 181 7.59 -9.44 18.82
C ALA A 181 7.66 -9.73 20.33
N ILE A 182 6.74 -9.16 21.10
CA ILE A 182 6.35 -9.70 22.40
C ILE A 182 4.84 -9.94 22.33
N GLU A 183 4.45 -11.22 22.24
CA GLU A 183 3.06 -11.67 22.06
C GLU A 183 2.07 -11.06 23.07
N SER A 184 2.52 -10.72 24.29
CA SER A 184 1.63 -10.19 25.34
C SER A 184 1.15 -8.75 25.14
N ASP A 185 1.83 -7.94 24.33
CA ASP A 185 1.43 -6.54 24.04
C ASP A 185 1.11 -6.32 22.55
N PHE A 186 0.93 -7.42 21.81
CA PHE A 186 0.70 -7.42 20.37
C PHE A 186 -0.51 -6.57 19.96
N GLU A 187 -1.64 -6.74 20.64
CA GLU A 187 -2.88 -6.01 20.37
C GLU A 187 -2.71 -4.48 20.51
N LYS A 188 -2.08 -4.04 21.60
CA LYS A 188 -1.86 -2.61 21.88
C LYS A 188 -0.84 -1.98 20.93
N GLU A 189 0.19 -2.73 20.56
CA GLU A 189 1.18 -2.27 19.58
C GLU A 189 0.52 -2.14 18.21
N VAL A 190 -0.36 -3.08 17.82
CA VAL A 190 -1.10 -3.00 16.56
C VAL A 190 -1.98 -1.76 16.54
N GLU A 191 -2.77 -1.54 17.60
CA GLU A 191 -3.63 -0.35 17.74
C GLU A 191 -2.82 0.95 17.70
N SER A 192 -1.76 1.06 18.49
CA SER A 192 -0.87 2.24 18.52
C SER A 192 -0.21 2.52 17.17
N LYS A 193 0.24 1.48 16.45
CA LYS A 193 0.83 1.63 15.12
C LYS A 193 -0.20 1.98 14.07
N PHE A 194 -1.41 1.44 14.19
CA PHE A 194 -2.52 1.78 13.31
C PHE A 194 -2.90 3.24 13.52
N ASP A 195 -3.03 3.69 14.77
CA ASP A 195 -3.31 5.08 15.10
C ASP A 195 -2.20 6.01 14.60
N GLN A 196 -0.93 5.65 14.78
CA GLN A 196 0.21 6.39 14.21
C GLN A 196 0.15 6.44 12.69
N MET A 197 -0.19 5.33 12.03
CA MET A 197 -0.35 5.24 10.58
C MET A 197 -1.47 6.18 10.10
N ILE A 198 -2.62 6.15 10.77
CA ILE A 198 -3.76 7.02 10.45
C ILE A 198 -3.45 8.49 10.76
N ALA A 199 -2.69 8.77 11.82
CA ALA A 199 -2.28 10.13 12.20
C ALA A 199 -1.16 10.68 11.29
N ALA A 200 -0.33 9.82 10.71
CA ALA A 200 0.73 10.21 9.77
C ALA A 200 0.19 10.55 8.37
N ILE A 201 -1.09 10.26 8.09
CA ILE A 201 -1.77 10.76 6.91
C ILE A 201 -1.76 12.30 6.99
N PRO A 202 -1.20 13.01 5.99
CA PRO A 202 -1.22 14.46 6.00
C PRO A 202 -2.66 14.97 5.99
N ALA A 203 -3.11 15.51 7.12
CA ALA A 203 -4.27 16.39 7.18
C ALA A 203 -3.95 17.68 6.40
N ALA A 204 -4.98 18.34 5.88
CA ALA A 204 -4.84 19.52 5.03
C ALA A 204 -3.78 20.50 5.54
N ASN A 205 -2.80 20.82 4.68
CA ASN A 205 -2.16 22.13 4.76
C ASN A 205 -3.25 23.16 4.48
N GLU A 206 -3.49 24.06 5.43
CA GLU A 206 -4.23 25.29 5.20
C GLU A 206 -3.70 25.92 3.92
N THR A 207 -4.54 25.96 2.90
CA THR A 207 -4.29 26.70 1.67
C THR A 207 -4.42 28.17 2.07
N THR A 208 -3.31 28.79 2.49
CA THR A 208 -3.25 30.25 2.53
C THR A 208 -3.35 30.75 1.10
N GLU A 209 -4.45 31.44 0.83
CA GLU A 209 -4.75 32.27 -0.35
C GLU A 209 -3.60 33.21 -0.73
#